data_AF-A0A0N0HIV4-F1
#
_entry.id   AF-A0A0N0HIV4-F1
#
_cell.length_a   1.000
_cell.length_b   1.000
_cell.length_c   1.000
_cell.angle_alpha   90.00
_cell.angle_beta   90.00
_cell.angle_gamma   90.00
#
_symmetry.space_group_name_H-M   'P 1'
#
loop_
_entity.id
_entity.type
_entity.pdbx_description
1 polymer ?
#
loop_
_entity_poly.entity_id
_entity_poly.type
_entity_poly.pdbx_seq_one_letter_code
_entity_poly.pdbx_strand_id
1 'polypeptide(L)'
;MADPSSYRPKPGQIPDSPGVYKFRDEHRRVIYVGKAKNLRQRLANYFQDLAGLHPRTRTMVTTAASVEWTVVSTEVEALQLEYSWIKEFDPRFNVKYRDDKSYPYLAVTLNEEFPRVQVMRGAKKKGVRYFGPYGHAWAIRETVDLMLRVFPVRTCSAGVFKNAERTGRPCLLGYIGKCSAPCVGRVTPEEHRDLAEEFCDFMAGRTGTYIRRLEKDMMQAAEEMEYERAARLRDDAGALKRAMEKSAVVLADATDADLIAVAEDELEAAVQIFHVRGGRVRGQRGWVTDKVEAVDTAGLVEHALQQLYGEESGDSVPKEVLVPALPEDPDAVSQWLADRRGSLVSLRIPQRGDKKDLMGTVQRNAQQALGLHKTKRASDLTTRSRALEEIAEALGLDTAPLRVECFDISHLQGDDVVASMVVFEDGLARKSEYRRFQIKGFEGQDDVRSMHEVIGRRFRRYLQEKERTGEWEEAPAPTGPVPAPAGLAPAAPAPAGPAPAGPAPAGPAPAGPAPSGPVPAPGAPVPD
;
A
#
# COMPACT_ATOMS: atom_id res chain seq x y z
N MET A 1 33.57 -9.79 -12.51
CA MET A 1 32.47 -10.38 -11.72
C MET A 1 31.95 -9.28 -10.84
N ALA A 2 30.63 -9.07 -10.80
CA ALA A 2 30.05 -8.11 -9.88
C ALA A 2 30.29 -8.59 -8.44
N ASP A 3 30.72 -7.70 -7.56
CA ASP A 3 30.80 -7.97 -6.14
C ASP A 3 29.38 -7.85 -5.54
N PRO A 4 28.80 -8.93 -4.96
CA PRO A 4 27.48 -8.85 -4.33
C PRO A 4 27.36 -7.82 -3.21
N SER A 5 28.47 -7.39 -2.62
CA SER A 5 28.49 -6.31 -1.63
C SER A 5 28.04 -4.97 -2.24
N SER A 6 28.32 -4.74 -3.52
CA SER A 6 28.08 -3.46 -4.22
C SER A 6 26.59 -3.14 -4.42
N TYR A 7 25.74 -4.17 -4.55
CA TYR A 7 24.29 -4.01 -4.76
C TYR A 7 23.45 -4.64 -3.64
N ARG A 8 24.08 -5.06 -2.55
CA ARG A 8 23.40 -5.61 -1.37
C ARG A 8 22.46 -4.54 -0.77
N PRO A 9 21.14 -4.78 -0.70
CA PRO A 9 20.26 -3.86 0.00
C PRO A 9 20.57 -3.84 1.49
N LYS A 10 20.47 -2.67 2.13
CA LYS A 10 20.66 -2.57 3.58
C LYS A 10 19.59 -3.41 4.29
N PRO A 11 19.91 -4.16 5.36
CA PRO A 11 18.94 -5.04 6.02
C PRO A 11 17.62 -4.36 6.35
N GLY A 12 17.67 -3.11 6.87
CA GLY A 12 16.49 -2.31 7.22
C GLY A 12 15.57 -1.90 6.06
N GLN A 13 16.07 -1.94 4.82
CA GLN A 13 15.31 -1.59 3.61
C GLN A 13 14.40 -2.73 3.13
N ILE A 14 14.72 -3.97 3.47
CA ILE A 14 13.97 -5.14 3.02
C ILE A 14 12.86 -5.43 4.03
N PRO A 15 11.59 -5.58 3.62
CA PRO A 15 10.47 -5.80 4.54
C PRO A 15 10.41 -7.27 5.00
N ASP A 16 9.74 -7.51 6.13
CA ASP A 16 9.46 -8.86 6.66
C ASP A 16 8.20 -9.50 6.05
N SER A 17 7.66 -8.89 5.01
CA SER A 17 6.43 -9.31 4.32
C SER A 17 6.69 -10.39 3.25
N PRO A 18 5.65 -11.15 2.85
CA PRO A 18 5.73 -12.02 1.69
C PRO A 18 5.89 -11.22 0.39
N GLY A 19 6.57 -11.80 -0.59
CA GLY A 19 6.93 -11.08 -1.80
C GLY A 19 7.63 -11.92 -2.85
N VAL A 20 7.82 -11.30 -4.02
CA VAL A 20 8.62 -11.85 -5.12
C VAL A 20 9.79 -10.92 -5.37
N TYR A 21 10.96 -11.49 -5.62
CA TYR A 21 12.17 -10.75 -5.91
C TYR A 21 12.79 -11.23 -7.23
N LYS A 22 13.51 -10.33 -7.89
CA LYS A 22 14.24 -10.62 -9.12
C LYS A 22 15.62 -9.99 -9.11
N PHE A 23 16.60 -10.75 -9.56
CA PHE A 23 17.95 -10.28 -9.79
C PHE A 23 18.11 -9.91 -11.26
N ARG A 24 18.78 -8.79 -11.52
CA ARG A 24 19.10 -8.32 -12.87
C ARG A 24 20.59 -8.21 -13.10
N ASP A 25 21.02 -8.41 -14.34
CA ASP A 25 22.40 -8.13 -14.76
C ASP A 25 22.62 -6.62 -15.02
N GLU A 26 23.85 -6.26 -15.38
CA GLU A 26 24.26 -4.87 -15.71
C GLU A 26 23.45 -4.27 -16.88
N HIS A 27 22.89 -5.11 -17.75
CA HIS A 27 22.02 -4.71 -18.87
C HIS A 27 20.53 -4.68 -18.49
N ARG A 28 20.20 -4.72 -17.20
CA ARG A 28 18.83 -4.76 -16.65
C ARG A 28 18.01 -5.99 -17.06
N ARG A 29 18.61 -7.06 -17.59
CA ARG A 29 17.90 -8.30 -17.92
C ARG A 29 17.67 -9.11 -16.67
N VAL A 30 16.48 -9.68 -16.53
CA VAL A 30 16.14 -10.54 -15.38
C VAL A 30 16.85 -11.88 -15.53
N ILE A 31 17.76 -12.19 -14.60
CA ILE A 31 18.57 -13.40 -14.63
C ILE A 31 18.08 -14.47 -13.64
N TYR A 32 17.37 -14.04 -12.60
CA TYR A 32 16.76 -14.93 -11.61
C TYR A 32 15.51 -14.30 -10.99
N VAL A 33 14.51 -15.11 -10.71
CA VAL A 33 13.28 -14.75 -9.98
C VAL A 33 13.06 -15.75 -8.85
N GLY A 34 12.63 -15.27 -7.67
CA GLY A 34 12.26 -16.13 -6.55
C GLY A 34 11.15 -15.53 -5.69
N LYS A 35 10.44 -16.38 -4.94
CA LYS A 35 9.46 -15.96 -3.93
C LYS A 35 9.99 -16.07 -2.50
N ALA A 36 9.38 -15.32 -1.59
CA ALA A 36 9.66 -15.37 -0.16
C ALA A 36 8.39 -15.26 0.67
N LYS A 37 8.32 -16.02 1.78
CA LYS A 37 7.35 -15.76 2.87
C LYS A 37 7.75 -14.53 3.69
N ASN A 38 9.06 -14.32 3.85
CA ASN A 38 9.68 -13.15 4.45
C ASN A 38 10.84 -12.73 3.54
N LEU A 39 10.69 -11.57 2.88
CA LEU A 39 11.69 -11.06 1.94
C LEU A 39 13.04 -10.79 2.61
N ARG A 40 13.07 -10.21 3.81
CA ARG A 40 14.31 -9.89 4.55
C ARG A 40 15.16 -11.13 4.79
N GLN A 41 14.57 -12.16 5.37
CA GLN A 41 15.25 -13.41 5.68
C GLN A 41 15.71 -14.12 4.39
N ARG A 42 14.86 -14.14 3.36
CA ARG A 42 15.17 -14.84 2.11
C ARG A 42 16.29 -14.15 1.33
N LEU A 43 16.25 -12.82 1.20
CA LEU A 43 17.26 -12.05 0.49
C LEU A 43 18.60 -12.04 1.23
N ALA A 44 18.59 -11.98 2.57
CA ALA A 44 19.81 -12.07 3.37
C ALA A 44 20.64 -13.32 3.06
N ASN A 45 20.00 -14.45 2.76
CA ASN A 45 20.67 -15.71 2.43
C ASN A 45 21.52 -15.64 1.15
N TYR A 46 21.21 -14.74 0.21
CA TYR A 46 22.00 -14.58 -1.03
C TYR A 46 23.27 -13.76 -0.82
N PHE A 47 23.33 -12.97 0.25
CA PHE A 47 24.45 -12.08 0.58
C PHE A 47 25.27 -12.59 1.78
N GLN A 48 25.22 -13.90 2.03
CA GLN A 48 26.14 -14.59 2.94
C GLN A 48 27.52 -14.76 2.27
N ASP A 49 28.48 -15.28 3.04
CA ASP A 49 29.83 -15.56 2.51
C ASP A 49 29.76 -16.42 1.24
N LEU A 50 30.43 -15.94 0.19
CA LEU A 50 30.50 -16.58 -1.13
C LEU A 50 31.04 -18.00 -1.05
N ALA A 51 31.93 -18.30 -0.10
CA ALA A 51 32.45 -19.65 0.11
C ALA A 51 31.39 -20.64 0.59
N GLY A 52 30.40 -20.15 1.35
CA GLY A 52 29.29 -20.96 1.88
C GLY A 52 28.10 -21.10 0.91
N LEU A 53 28.07 -20.34 -0.19
CA LEU A 53 27.00 -20.41 -1.18
C LEU A 53 27.19 -21.59 -2.13
N HIS A 54 26.08 -22.27 -2.45
CA HIS A 54 26.05 -23.29 -3.50
C HIS A 54 26.60 -22.72 -4.84
N PRO A 55 27.42 -23.46 -5.63
CA PRO A 55 28.11 -22.92 -6.80
C PRO A 55 27.22 -22.18 -7.81
N ARG A 56 26.00 -22.70 -8.04
CA ARG A 56 25.01 -22.05 -8.90
C ARG A 56 24.50 -20.72 -8.34
N THR A 57 24.23 -20.66 -7.03
CA THR A 57 23.80 -19.44 -6.34
C THR A 57 24.91 -18.41 -6.35
N ARG A 58 26.15 -18.83 -6.06
CA ARG A 58 27.35 -17.99 -6.15
C ARG A 58 27.49 -17.35 -7.53
N THR A 59 27.35 -18.14 -8.59
CA THR A 59 27.42 -17.64 -9.98
C THR A 59 26.28 -16.67 -10.30
N MET A 60 25.08 -16.94 -9.77
CA MET A 60 23.92 -16.06 -9.96
C MET A 60 24.17 -14.69 -9.34
N VAL A 61 24.59 -14.65 -8.07
CA VAL A 61 24.83 -13.37 -7.36
C VAL A 61 26.01 -12.62 -7.97
N THR A 62 27.10 -13.28 -8.37
CA THR A 62 28.24 -12.59 -9.00
C THR A 62 27.99 -12.13 -10.45
N THR A 63 26.89 -12.54 -11.06
CA THR A 63 26.43 -11.97 -12.34
C THR A 63 25.38 -10.86 -12.15
N ALA A 64 24.71 -10.82 -11.01
CA ALA A 64 23.72 -9.79 -10.76
C ALA A 64 24.41 -8.44 -10.53
N ALA A 65 23.75 -7.37 -10.95
CA ALA A 65 24.11 -6.00 -10.66
C ALA A 65 23.07 -5.30 -9.78
N SER A 66 21.86 -5.87 -9.66
CA SER A 66 20.81 -5.34 -8.80
C SER A 66 19.80 -6.40 -8.40
N VAL A 67 19.08 -6.13 -7.32
CA VAL A 67 17.93 -6.91 -6.86
C VAL A 67 16.74 -6.00 -6.62
N GLU A 68 15.59 -6.40 -7.13
CA GLU A 68 14.30 -5.72 -6.98
C GLU A 68 13.30 -6.67 -6.32
N TRP A 69 12.31 -6.14 -5.60
CA TRP A 69 11.24 -6.95 -5.01
C TRP A 69 9.87 -6.25 -5.10
N THR A 70 8.82 -7.06 -5.00
CA THR A 70 7.42 -6.63 -4.89
C THR A 70 6.83 -7.28 -3.65
N VAL A 71 6.24 -6.46 -2.78
CA VAL A 71 5.49 -6.96 -1.62
C VAL A 71 4.08 -7.31 -2.05
N VAL A 72 3.63 -8.48 -1.61
CA VAL A 72 2.27 -8.98 -1.83
C VAL A 72 1.59 -9.25 -0.49
N SER A 73 0.29 -9.50 -0.52
CA SER A 73 -0.51 -9.75 0.70
C SER A 73 -0.34 -11.18 1.21
N THR A 74 -0.21 -12.14 0.30
CA THR A 74 -0.25 -13.57 0.63
C THR A 74 0.89 -14.37 0.00
N GLU A 75 1.21 -15.52 0.59
CA GLU A 75 2.19 -16.46 0.00
C GLU A 75 1.71 -17.00 -1.37
N VAL A 76 0.39 -17.12 -1.55
CA VAL A 76 -0.23 -17.59 -2.80
C VAL A 76 0.01 -16.57 -3.91
N GLU A 77 -0.19 -15.28 -3.64
CA GLU A 77 0.15 -14.19 -4.56
C GLU A 77 1.63 -14.20 -4.94
N ALA A 78 2.52 -14.38 -3.95
CA ALA A 78 3.96 -14.41 -4.21
C ALA A 78 4.31 -15.55 -5.17
N LEU A 79 3.67 -16.70 -5.01
CA LEU A 79 3.87 -17.85 -5.88
C LEU A 79 3.31 -17.64 -7.29
N GLN A 80 2.16 -16.98 -7.42
CA GLN A 80 1.56 -16.66 -8.73
C GLN A 80 2.39 -15.62 -9.50
N LEU A 81 2.83 -14.57 -8.82
CA LEU A 81 3.64 -13.51 -9.42
C LEU A 81 5.03 -14.04 -9.81
N GLU A 82 5.65 -14.88 -8.98
CA GLU A 82 6.89 -15.60 -9.30
C GLU A 82 6.73 -16.42 -10.58
N TYR A 83 5.67 -17.22 -10.67
CA TYR A 83 5.42 -18.03 -11.87
C TYR A 83 5.26 -17.17 -13.12
N SER A 84 4.49 -16.09 -13.02
CA SER A 84 4.23 -15.18 -14.15
C SER A 84 5.54 -14.57 -14.64
N TRP A 85 6.40 -14.11 -13.73
CA TRP A 85 7.71 -13.57 -14.06
C TRP A 85 8.69 -14.59 -14.61
N ILE A 86 8.70 -15.83 -14.09
CA ILE A 86 9.54 -16.90 -14.65
C ILE A 86 9.11 -17.21 -16.09
N LYS A 87 7.80 -17.27 -16.36
CA LYS A 87 7.26 -17.49 -17.71
C LYS A 87 7.56 -16.36 -18.67
N GLU A 88 7.48 -15.12 -18.20
CA GLU A 88 7.67 -13.93 -19.02
C GLU A 88 9.14 -13.67 -19.33
N PHE A 89 10.01 -13.74 -18.31
CA PHE A 89 11.42 -13.37 -18.46
C PHE A 89 12.33 -14.55 -18.81
N ASP A 90 11.84 -15.78 -18.70
CA ASP A 90 12.60 -17.03 -18.90
C ASP A 90 14.04 -16.98 -18.32
N PRO A 91 14.20 -16.67 -17.01
CA PRO A 91 15.49 -16.27 -16.46
C PRO A 91 16.49 -17.44 -16.47
N ARG A 92 17.72 -17.18 -16.93
CA ARG A 92 18.73 -18.22 -17.15
C ARG A 92 19.09 -19.04 -15.89
N PHE A 93 19.03 -18.44 -14.70
CA PHE A 93 19.38 -19.12 -13.45
C PHE A 93 18.20 -19.82 -12.79
N ASN A 94 16.96 -19.58 -13.23
CA ASN A 94 15.81 -20.36 -12.78
C ASN A 94 15.92 -21.80 -13.32
N VAL A 95 15.57 -22.76 -12.46
CA VAL A 95 15.55 -24.16 -12.89
C VAL A 95 14.38 -24.32 -13.85
N LYS A 96 14.67 -24.50 -15.13
CA LYS A 96 13.68 -24.95 -16.12
C LYS A 96 13.38 -26.41 -15.82
N TYR A 97 12.34 -26.66 -15.05
CA TYR A 97 11.85 -28.02 -14.86
C TYR A 97 11.36 -28.50 -16.23
N ARG A 98 12.03 -29.51 -16.78
CA ARG A 98 11.64 -30.24 -18.01
C ARG A 98 10.37 -31.09 -17.83
N ASP A 99 9.84 -31.13 -16.60
CA ASP A 99 8.56 -31.74 -16.28
C ASP A 99 7.42 -30.74 -16.51
N ASP A 100 6.40 -31.18 -17.27
CA ASP A 100 5.09 -30.53 -17.45
C ASP A 100 4.25 -30.42 -16.15
N LYS A 101 4.86 -30.05 -15.02
CA LYS A 101 4.16 -29.69 -13.78
C LYS A 101 3.60 -28.28 -13.88
N SER A 102 2.83 -28.04 -14.94
CA SER A 102 1.92 -26.89 -15.04
C SER A 102 1.11 -26.75 -13.74
N TYR A 103 0.94 -25.51 -13.28
CA TYR A 103 0.25 -25.23 -12.04
C TYR A 103 -1.19 -25.75 -12.10
N PRO A 104 -1.74 -26.27 -10.99
CA PRO A 104 -3.11 -26.69 -10.94
C PRO A 104 -4.04 -25.48 -11.09
N TYR A 105 -5.02 -25.61 -11.97
CA TYR A 105 -6.14 -24.71 -12.12
C TYR A 105 -7.41 -25.40 -11.64
N LEU A 106 -8.35 -24.62 -11.11
CA LEU A 106 -9.73 -25.05 -11.04
C LEU A 106 -10.34 -24.91 -12.42
N ALA A 107 -10.89 -25.98 -12.97
CA ALA A 107 -11.56 -25.97 -14.25
C ALA A 107 -13.04 -26.28 -14.05
N VAL A 108 -13.92 -25.41 -14.56
CA VAL A 108 -15.36 -25.62 -14.60
C VAL A 108 -15.81 -25.80 -16.05
N THR A 109 -16.28 -27.00 -16.38
CA THR A 109 -16.58 -27.41 -17.76
C THR A 109 -17.98 -26.98 -18.20
N LEU A 110 -18.17 -25.67 -18.42
CA LEU A 110 -19.46 -25.14 -18.90
C LEU A 110 -19.85 -25.61 -20.31
N ASN A 111 -18.91 -26.21 -21.03
CA ASN A 111 -19.11 -26.85 -22.33
C ASN A 111 -19.75 -28.24 -22.26
N GLU A 112 -20.01 -28.78 -21.06
CA GLU A 112 -20.70 -30.05 -20.86
C GLU A 112 -22.18 -29.80 -20.56
N GLU A 113 -23.04 -30.79 -20.88
CA GLU A 113 -24.48 -30.75 -20.54
C GLU A 113 -24.68 -30.52 -19.04
N PHE A 114 -23.94 -31.25 -18.22
CA PHE A 114 -23.84 -31.07 -16.77
C PHE A 114 -22.44 -30.61 -16.39
N PRO A 115 -22.21 -29.31 -16.14
CA PRO A 115 -20.88 -28.78 -15.87
C PRO A 115 -20.21 -29.42 -14.66
N ARG A 116 -18.91 -29.72 -14.74
CA ARG A 116 -18.17 -30.27 -13.61
C ARG A 116 -17.02 -29.40 -13.16
N VAL A 117 -16.75 -29.44 -11.87
CA VAL A 117 -15.60 -28.81 -11.24
C VAL A 117 -14.49 -29.83 -11.10
N GLN A 118 -13.30 -29.53 -11.62
CA GLN A 118 -12.15 -30.42 -11.55
C GLN A 118 -10.84 -29.64 -11.41
N VAL A 119 -9.84 -30.23 -10.77
CA VAL A 119 -8.48 -29.67 -10.75
C VAL A 119 -7.75 -30.17 -11.98
N MET A 120 -7.35 -29.25 -12.86
CA MET A 120 -6.67 -29.56 -14.13
C MET A 120 -5.26 -29.00 -14.15
N ARG A 121 -4.36 -29.69 -14.84
CA ARG A 121 -3.04 -29.22 -15.25
C ARG A 121 -2.98 -29.21 -16.78
N GLY A 122 -2.19 -28.31 -17.35
CA GLY A 122 -1.93 -28.26 -18.80
C GLY A 122 -2.71 -27.17 -19.54
N ALA A 123 -2.85 -27.36 -20.85
CA ALA A 123 -3.44 -26.37 -21.75
C ALA A 123 -4.94 -26.12 -21.45
N LYS A 124 -5.33 -24.84 -21.52
CA LYS A 124 -6.72 -24.42 -21.40
C LYS A 124 -7.53 -24.90 -22.61
N LYS A 125 -8.77 -25.34 -22.38
CA LYS A 125 -9.72 -25.82 -23.39
C LYS A 125 -10.83 -24.79 -23.60
N LYS A 126 -11.34 -24.70 -24.83
CA LYS A 126 -12.45 -23.79 -25.17
C LYS A 126 -13.73 -24.23 -24.44
N GLY A 127 -14.48 -23.25 -23.91
CA GLY A 127 -15.73 -23.49 -23.18
C GLY A 127 -15.56 -23.99 -21.74
N VAL A 128 -14.32 -23.97 -21.21
CA VAL A 128 -14.03 -24.26 -19.80
C VAL A 128 -13.60 -22.97 -19.12
N ARG A 129 -14.19 -22.65 -17.96
CA ARG A 129 -13.74 -21.54 -17.12
C ARG A 129 -12.61 -22.01 -16.20
N TYR A 130 -11.55 -21.22 -16.10
CA TYR A 130 -10.37 -21.55 -15.32
C TYR A 130 -10.15 -20.54 -14.21
N PHE A 131 -9.93 -21.02 -12.98
CA PHE A 131 -9.53 -20.19 -11.83
C PHE A 131 -8.14 -20.63 -11.36
N GLY A 132 -7.31 -19.68 -10.93
CA GLY A 132 -5.91 -19.90 -10.55
C GLY A 132 -4.90 -19.19 -11.47
N PRO A 133 -3.60 -19.56 -11.41
CA PRO A 133 -3.01 -20.81 -10.91
C PRO A 133 -2.92 -20.92 -9.38
N TYR A 134 -3.11 -22.11 -8.82
CA TYR A 134 -2.97 -22.35 -7.39
C TYR A 134 -1.61 -22.92 -7.04
N GLY A 135 -1.11 -22.58 -5.85
CA GLY A 135 0.22 -22.98 -5.42
C GLY A 135 0.43 -24.48 -5.33
N HIS A 136 -0.57 -25.19 -4.80
CA HIS A 136 -0.59 -26.64 -4.71
C HIS A 136 -1.99 -27.17 -4.96
N ALA A 137 -2.08 -28.39 -5.50
CA ALA A 137 -3.36 -29.04 -5.81
C ALA A 137 -4.16 -29.43 -4.54
N TRP A 138 -3.54 -29.45 -3.36
CA TRP A 138 -4.24 -29.72 -2.10
C TRP A 138 -5.05 -28.49 -1.62
N ALA A 139 -4.47 -27.29 -1.74
CA ALA A 139 -5.10 -26.05 -1.26
C ALA A 139 -6.44 -25.79 -1.96
N ILE A 140 -6.47 -26.07 -3.27
CA ILE A 140 -7.69 -25.95 -4.07
C ILE A 140 -8.73 -27.03 -3.75
N ARG A 141 -8.32 -28.26 -3.41
CA ARG A 141 -9.26 -29.34 -3.12
C ARG A 141 -10.06 -29.06 -1.85
N GLU A 142 -9.42 -28.47 -0.84
CA GLU A 142 -10.08 -28.03 0.38
C GLU A 142 -11.10 -26.93 0.09
N THR A 143 -10.71 -25.91 -0.68
CA THR A 143 -11.64 -24.85 -1.12
C THR A 143 -12.83 -25.42 -1.89
N VAL A 144 -12.58 -26.31 -2.86
CA VAL A 144 -13.64 -26.97 -3.63
C VAL A 144 -14.55 -27.77 -2.71
N ASP A 145 -14.01 -28.55 -1.78
CA ASP A 145 -14.84 -29.37 -0.88
C ASP A 145 -15.77 -28.55 0.02
N LEU A 146 -15.30 -27.39 0.49
CA LEU A 146 -16.13 -26.40 1.20
C LEU A 146 -17.23 -25.87 0.29
N MET A 147 -16.86 -25.46 -0.92
CA MET A 147 -17.79 -24.85 -1.86
C MET A 147 -18.86 -25.81 -2.38
N LEU A 148 -18.54 -27.10 -2.51
CA LEU A 148 -19.52 -28.11 -2.96
C LEU A 148 -20.70 -28.31 -2.02
N ARG A 149 -20.58 -27.90 -0.75
CA ARG A 149 -21.73 -27.90 0.18
C ARG A 149 -22.73 -26.80 -0.15
N VAL A 150 -22.22 -25.67 -0.62
CA VAL A 150 -23.02 -24.47 -0.92
C VAL A 150 -23.51 -24.48 -2.36
N PHE A 151 -22.65 -24.92 -3.28
CA PHE A 151 -22.91 -25.06 -4.70
C PHE A 151 -22.71 -26.53 -5.09
N PRO A 152 -23.76 -27.37 -4.99
CA PRO A 152 -23.66 -28.82 -5.19
C PRO A 152 -23.48 -29.21 -6.66
N VAL A 153 -22.38 -28.77 -7.26
CA VAL A 153 -21.95 -29.05 -8.63
C VAL A 153 -21.24 -30.41 -8.67
N ARG A 154 -21.31 -31.12 -9.79
CA ARG A 154 -20.65 -32.44 -9.87
C ARG A 154 -19.13 -32.27 -9.99
N THR A 155 -18.39 -33.21 -9.40
CA THR A 155 -16.93 -33.36 -9.58
C THR A 155 -16.53 -34.72 -10.14
N CYS A 156 -17.52 -35.60 -10.33
CA CYS A 156 -17.29 -36.96 -10.77
C CYS A 156 -16.76 -37.02 -12.21
N SER A 157 -15.91 -38.02 -12.47
CA SER A 157 -15.46 -38.34 -13.81
C SER A 157 -16.61 -38.88 -14.67
N ALA A 158 -16.47 -38.81 -15.99
CA ALA A 158 -17.48 -39.31 -16.93
C ALA A 158 -17.85 -40.79 -16.68
N GLY A 159 -16.88 -41.63 -16.28
CA GLY A 159 -17.14 -43.03 -15.97
C GLY A 159 -18.03 -43.22 -14.73
N VAL A 160 -17.79 -42.43 -13.67
CA VAL A 160 -18.61 -42.47 -12.45
C VAL A 160 -20.02 -41.96 -12.74
N PHE A 161 -20.15 -40.91 -13.55
CA PHE A 161 -21.45 -40.36 -13.96
C PHE A 161 -22.30 -41.41 -14.69
N LYS A 162 -21.75 -42.02 -15.75
CA LYS A 162 -22.44 -43.05 -16.54
C LYS A 162 -22.81 -44.29 -15.71
N ASN A 163 -21.96 -44.65 -14.75
CA ASN A 163 -22.27 -45.79 -13.88
C ASN A 163 -23.43 -45.49 -12.92
N ALA A 164 -23.49 -44.28 -12.36
CA ALA A 164 -24.58 -43.83 -11.50
C ALA A 164 -25.92 -43.76 -12.28
N GLU A 165 -25.87 -43.28 -13.52
CA GLU A 165 -27.01 -43.24 -14.44
C GLU A 165 -27.55 -44.64 -14.73
N ARG A 166 -26.67 -45.57 -15.12
CA ARG A 166 -27.05 -46.97 -15.38
C ARG A 166 -27.63 -47.69 -14.16
N THR A 167 -27.10 -47.41 -12.97
CA THR A 167 -27.55 -48.07 -11.73
C THR A 167 -28.74 -47.38 -11.08
N GLY A 168 -29.13 -46.19 -11.58
CA GLY A 168 -30.18 -45.37 -10.98
C GLY A 168 -29.85 -44.91 -9.54
N ARG A 169 -28.57 -44.97 -9.14
CA ARG A 169 -28.13 -44.68 -7.76
C ARG A 169 -27.09 -43.58 -7.75
N PRO A 170 -27.29 -42.51 -6.96
CA PRO A 170 -26.30 -41.44 -6.87
C PRO A 170 -25.02 -41.93 -6.18
N CYS A 171 -23.90 -41.27 -6.45
CA CYS A 171 -22.65 -41.53 -5.76
C CYS A 171 -22.68 -40.96 -4.32
N LEU A 172 -21.63 -41.23 -3.54
CA LEU A 172 -21.49 -40.72 -2.16
C LEU A 172 -21.73 -39.21 -2.07
N LEU A 173 -21.15 -38.41 -2.98
CA LEU A 173 -21.32 -36.96 -2.99
C LEU A 173 -22.78 -36.54 -3.18
N GLY A 174 -23.55 -37.32 -3.94
CA GLY A 174 -24.99 -37.11 -4.13
C GLY A 174 -25.83 -37.52 -2.91
N TYR A 175 -25.37 -38.48 -2.11
CA TYR A 175 -26.04 -38.84 -0.85
C TYR A 175 -25.79 -37.82 0.26
N ILE A 176 -24.58 -37.28 0.34
CA ILE A 176 -24.20 -36.32 1.39
C ILE A 176 -24.49 -34.85 1.00
N GLY A 177 -25.23 -34.62 -0.09
CA GLY A 177 -25.65 -33.28 -0.53
C GLY A 177 -24.56 -32.39 -1.14
N LYS A 178 -23.36 -32.90 -1.40
CA LYS A 178 -22.26 -32.17 -2.08
C LYS A 178 -22.38 -32.16 -3.61
N CYS A 179 -23.39 -32.84 -4.14
CA CYS A 179 -23.72 -32.90 -5.55
C CYS A 179 -25.24 -33.01 -5.66
N SER A 180 -25.87 -32.23 -6.53
CA SER A 180 -27.31 -32.31 -6.78
C SER A 180 -27.72 -33.60 -7.48
N ALA A 181 -26.75 -34.44 -7.84
CA ALA A 181 -26.90 -35.74 -8.50
C ALA A 181 -27.74 -35.71 -9.79
N PRO A 182 -27.36 -34.88 -10.78
CA PRO A 182 -28.00 -34.87 -12.10
C PRO A 182 -27.98 -36.24 -12.79
N CYS A 183 -26.99 -37.08 -12.48
CA CYS A 183 -26.84 -38.44 -13.03
C CYS A 183 -28.04 -39.37 -12.78
N VAL A 184 -28.89 -39.07 -11.80
CA VAL A 184 -30.11 -39.84 -11.52
C VAL A 184 -31.38 -39.00 -11.69
N GLY A 185 -31.29 -37.87 -12.40
CA GLY A 185 -32.44 -37.03 -12.73
C GLY A 185 -33.02 -36.22 -11.57
N ARG A 186 -32.27 -35.98 -10.49
CA ARG A 186 -32.73 -35.14 -9.37
C ARG A 186 -32.87 -33.65 -9.71
N VAL A 187 -32.12 -33.19 -10.71
CA VAL A 187 -32.14 -31.82 -11.23
C VAL A 187 -32.02 -31.86 -12.74
N THR A 188 -32.57 -30.85 -13.40
CA THR A 188 -32.46 -30.63 -14.85
C THR A 188 -31.05 -30.15 -15.25
N PRO A 189 -30.67 -30.28 -16.54
CA PRO A 189 -29.43 -29.68 -17.06
C PRO A 189 -29.33 -28.18 -16.81
N GLU A 190 -30.44 -27.46 -16.95
CA GLU A 190 -30.54 -26.01 -16.75
C GLU A 190 -30.28 -25.63 -15.28
N GLU A 191 -31.00 -26.25 -14.34
CA GLU A 191 -30.81 -26.02 -12.91
C GLU A 191 -29.37 -26.35 -12.47
N HIS A 192 -28.79 -27.42 -13.02
CA HIS A 192 -27.42 -27.79 -12.72
C HIS A 192 -26.39 -26.80 -13.27
N ARG A 193 -26.68 -26.25 -14.46
CA ARG A 193 -25.84 -25.21 -15.06
C ARG A 193 -25.89 -23.93 -14.24
N ASP A 194 -27.06 -23.52 -13.75
CA ASP A 194 -27.20 -22.35 -12.89
C ASP A 194 -26.33 -22.50 -11.63
N LEU A 195 -26.34 -23.68 -10.98
CA LEU A 195 -25.44 -23.96 -9.85
C LEU A 195 -23.95 -23.81 -10.20
N ALA A 196 -23.56 -24.23 -11.41
CA ALA A 196 -22.19 -24.09 -11.88
C ALA A 196 -21.82 -22.65 -12.24
N GLU A 197 -22.78 -21.86 -12.71
CA GLU A 197 -22.62 -20.42 -12.94
C GLU A 197 -22.52 -19.66 -11.62
N GLU A 198 -23.36 -19.96 -10.62
CA GLU A 198 -23.24 -19.41 -9.27
C GLU A 198 -21.86 -19.72 -8.66
N PHE A 199 -21.38 -20.95 -8.81
CA PHE A 199 -20.03 -21.34 -8.39
C PHE A 199 -18.96 -20.50 -9.09
N CYS A 200 -19.08 -20.31 -10.40
CA CYS A 200 -18.12 -19.51 -11.18
C CYS A 200 -18.16 -18.02 -10.79
N ASP A 201 -19.34 -17.50 -10.52
CA ASP A 201 -19.58 -16.11 -10.14
C ASP A 201 -18.97 -15.80 -8.78
N PHE A 202 -19.17 -16.71 -7.83
CA PHE A 202 -18.49 -16.65 -6.53
C PHE A 202 -16.97 -16.69 -6.71
N MET A 203 -16.44 -17.63 -7.50
CA MET A 203 -15.00 -17.74 -7.77
C MET A 203 -14.42 -16.54 -8.53
N ALA A 204 -15.26 -15.76 -9.22
CA ALA A 204 -14.89 -14.53 -9.93
C ALA A 204 -15.02 -13.27 -9.05
N GLY A 205 -15.21 -13.41 -7.73
CA GLY A 205 -15.23 -12.29 -6.79
C GLY A 205 -16.61 -11.68 -6.53
N ARG A 206 -17.71 -12.21 -7.11
CA ARG A 206 -19.08 -11.79 -6.79
C ARG A 206 -19.59 -12.48 -5.52
N THR A 207 -18.97 -12.17 -4.39
CA THR A 207 -19.09 -12.96 -3.14
C THR A 207 -20.07 -12.37 -2.12
N GLY A 208 -20.21 -11.04 -2.10
CA GLY A 208 -20.98 -10.34 -1.08
C GLY A 208 -22.48 -10.63 -1.08
N THR A 209 -23.07 -10.99 -2.22
CA THR A 209 -24.50 -11.37 -2.30
C THR A 209 -24.74 -12.75 -1.67
N TYR A 210 -23.83 -13.71 -1.89
CA TYR A 210 -23.97 -15.08 -1.41
C TYR A 210 -23.74 -15.22 0.09
N ILE A 211 -22.73 -14.55 0.63
CA ILE A 211 -22.49 -14.53 2.08
C ILE A 211 -23.71 -13.95 2.80
N ARG A 212 -24.28 -12.86 2.28
CA ARG A 212 -25.49 -12.25 2.84
C ARG A 212 -26.70 -13.18 2.76
N ARG A 213 -26.83 -13.99 1.69
CA ARG A 213 -27.87 -15.03 1.59
C ARG A 213 -27.72 -16.06 2.70
N LEU A 214 -26.52 -16.63 2.88
CA LEU A 214 -26.25 -17.61 3.94
C LEU A 214 -26.46 -17.05 5.35
N GLU A 215 -26.05 -15.80 5.59
CA GLU A 215 -26.28 -15.12 6.87
C GLU A 215 -27.77 -14.89 7.11
N LYS A 216 -28.54 -14.55 6.07
CA LYS A 216 -30.00 -14.42 6.15
C LYS A 216 -30.67 -15.76 6.45
N ASP A 217 -30.30 -16.82 5.73
CA ASP A 217 -30.84 -18.16 5.93
C ASP A 217 -30.48 -18.70 7.32
N MET A 218 -29.29 -18.34 7.83
CA MET A 218 -28.86 -18.67 9.20
C MET A 218 -29.74 -17.97 10.24
N MET A 219 -30.02 -16.67 10.05
CA MET A 219 -30.91 -15.90 10.93
C MET A 219 -32.32 -16.47 10.92
N GLN A 220 -32.86 -16.78 9.74
CA GLN A 220 -34.19 -17.39 9.60
C GLN A 220 -34.24 -18.77 10.30
N ALA A 221 -33.24 -19.63 10.09
CA ALA A 221 -33.18 -20.93 10.77
C ALA A 221 -33.09 -20.78 12.30
N ALA A 222 -32.44 -19.73 12.80
CA ALA A 222 -32.40 -19.43 14.23
C ALA A 222 -33.77 -18.95 14.76
N GLU A 223 -34.49 -18.12 14.00
CA GLU A 223 -35.85 -17.68 14.30
C GLU A 223 -36.85 -18.85 14.31
N GLU A 224 -36.69 -19.80 13.39
CA GLU A 224 -37.48 -21.04 13.31
C GLU A 224 -37.06 -22.10 14.37
N MET A 225 -36.11 -21.77 15.25
CA MET A 225 -35.54 -22.65 16.28
C MET A 225 -34.82 -23.90 15.72
N GLU A 226 -34.42 -23.89 14.45
CA GLU A 226 -33.61 -24.92 13.78
C GLU A 226 -32.11 -24.73 14.05
N TYR A 227 -31.71 -24.81 15.33
CA TYR A 227 -30.34 -24.45 15.75
C TYR A 227 -29.22 -25.26 15.07
N GLU A 228 -29.46 -26.53 14.73
CA GLU A 228 -28.48 -27.36 14.00
C GLU A 228 -28.27 -26.89 12.56
N ARG A 229 -29.32 -26.36 11.92
CA ARG A 229 -29.24 -25.78 10.57
C ARG A 229 -28.57 -24.42 10.62
N ALA A 230 -28.93 -23.58 11.59
CA ALA A 230 -28.28 -22.29 11.81
C ALA A 230 -26.78 -22.45 12.08
N ALA A 231 -26.38 -23.41 12.92
CA ALA A 231 -24.95 -23.69 13.19
C ALA A 231 -24.20 -24.12 11.93
N ARG A 232 -24.78 -24.99 11.10
CA ARG A 232 -24.18 -25.39 9.81
C ARG A 232 -24.01 -24.20 8.87
N LEU A 233 -25.04 -23.38 8.69
CA LEU A 233 -24.99 -22.20 7.82
C LEU A 233 -23.95 -21.17 8.29
N ARG A 234 -23.83 -20.97 9.61
CA ARG A 234 -22.78 -20.13 10.22
C ARG A 234 -21.39 -20.64 9.88
N ASP A 235 -21.17 -21.93 10.07
CA ASP A 235 -19.86 -22.55 9.86
C ASP A 235 -19.48 -22.55 8.38
N ASP A 236 -20.44 -22.77 7.47
CA ASP A 236 -20.25 -22.66 6.02
C ASP A 236 -19.92 -21.22 5.61
N ALA A 237 -20.63 -20.21 6.13
CA ALA A 237 -20.33 -18.80 5.89
C ALA A 237 -18.92 -18.41 6.40
N GLY A 238 -18.53 -18.89 7.58
CA GLY A 238 -17.21 -18.67 8.15
C GLY A 238 -16.09 -19.39 7.38
N ALA A 239 -16.36 -20.56 6.82
CA ALA A 239 -15.43 -21.28 5.96
C ALA A 239 -15.23 -20.55 4.61
N LEU A 240 -16.31 -20.06 4.00
CA LEU A 240 -16.26 -19.28 2.75
C LEU A 240 -15.47 -17.98 2.92
N LYS A 241 -15.71 -17.22 4.00
CA LYS A 241 -14.95 -15.99 4.31
C LYS A 241 -13.44 -16.25 4.39
N ARG A 242 -13.03 -17.30 5.14
CA ARG A 242 -11.61 -17.68 5.26
C ARG A 242 -10.99 -18.17 3.96
N ALA A 243 -11.76 -18.85 3.10
CA ALA A 243 -11.28 -19.30 1.79
C ALA A 243 -11.03 -18.11 0.85
N MET A 244 -11.86 -17.06 0.93
CA MET A 244 -11.70 -15.85 0.13
C MET A 244 -10.48 -15.02 0.53
N GLU A 245 -10.24 -14.84 1.83
CA GLU A 245 -9.08 -14.10 2.35
C GLU A 245 -7.73 -14.66 1.84
N LYS A 246 -7.67 -15.97 1.56
CA LYS A 246 -6.47 -16.65 1.02
C LYS A 246 -6.31 -16.56 -0.50
N SER A 247 -7.34 -16.11 -1.23
CA SER A 247 -7.40 -16.14 -2.71
C SER A 247 -7.41 -14.74 -3.36
N ALA A 248 -7.10 -13.69 -2.60
CA ALA A 248 -7.44 -12.29 -2.86
C ALA A 248 -6.82 -11.59 -4.09
N VAL A 249 -6.15 -12.28 -5.03
CA VAL A 249 -5.64 -11.63 -6.26
C VAL A 249 -5.79 -12.54 -7.47
N VAL A 250 -7.02 -12.72 -7.94
CA VAL A 250 -7.26 -13.11 -9.33
C VAL A 250 -8.39 -12.23 -9.86
N LEU A 251 -8.03 -11.15 -10.54
CA LEU A 251 -9.01 -10.41 -11.34
C LEU A 251 -9.53 -11.34 -12.46
N ALA A 252 -10.78 -11.16 -12.88
CA ALA A 252 -11.37 -11.96 -13.96
C ALA A 252 -10.42 -12.05 -15.16
N ASP A 253 -10.27 -13.24 -15.77
CA ASP A 253 -9.31 -13.57 -16.85
C ASP A 253 -9.38 -12.62 -18.08
N ALA A 254 -10.41 -11.77 -18.18
CA ALA A 254 -10.61 -10.75 -19.24
C ALA A 254 -10.21 -9.30 -18.84
N THR A 255 -9.62 -9.10 -17.64
CA THR A 255 -9.31 -7.76 -17.14
C THR A 255 -7.97 -7.26 -17.68
N ASP A 256 -8.00 -6.22 -18.52
CA ASP A 256 -6.83 -5.47 -18.96
C ASP A 256 -6.89 -4.06 -18.36
N ALA A 257 -6.10 -3.81 -17.31
CA ALA A 257 -6.11 -2.55 -16.58
C ALA A 257 -4.73 -2.17 -16.08
N ASP A 258 -4.43 -0.88 -15.96
CA ASP A 258 -3.28 -0.41 -15.19
C ASP A 258 -3.77 0.21 -13.87
N LEU A 259 -3.10 -0.13 -12.77
CA LEU A 259 -3.40 0.41 -11.44
C LEU A 259 -2.27 1.31 -11.02
N ILE A 260 -2.58 2.58 -10.77
CA ILE A 260 -1.64 3.60 -10.33
C ILE A 260 -1.96 3.90 -8.87
N ALA A 261 -0.93 4.00 -8.04
CA ALA A 261 -1.05 4.43 -6.66
C ALA A 261 0.05 5.43 -6.33
N VAL A 262 -0.26 6.38 -5.45
CA VAL A 262 0.63 7.48 -5.07
C VAL A 262 0.77 7.48 -3.56
N ALA A 263 2.01 7.53 -3.07
CA ALA A 263 2.32 7.78 -1.67
C ALA A 263 3.14 9.05 -1.58
N GLU A 264 2.76 9.98 -0.73
CA GLU A 264 3.35 11.32 -0.70
C GLU A 264 3.59 11.82 0.73
N ASP A 265 4.49 12.78 0.87
CA ASP A 265 4.61 13.65 2.03
C ASP A 265 4.67 15.14 1.59
N GLU A 266 5.18 16.02 2.44
CA GLU A 266 5.31 17.46 2.16
C GLU A 266 6.31 17.77 1.04
N LEU A 267 7.32 16.92 0.79
CA LEU A 267 8.46 17.22 -0.07
C LEU A 267 8.64 16.25 -1.24
N GLU A 268 8.10 15.04 -1.15
CA GLU A 268 8.34 13.94 -2.10
C GLU A 268 7.04 13.16 -2.37
N ALA A 269 6.95 12.58 -3.56
CA ALA A 269 5.91 11.63 -3.93
C ALA A 269 6.51 10.41 -4.63
N ALA A 270 6.04 9.22 -4.26
CA ALA A 270 6.33 7.97 -4.92
C ALA A 270 5.10 7.48 -5.70
N VAL A 271 5.30 7.23 -6.99
CA VAL A 271 4.27 6.67 -7.86
C VAL A 271 4.61 5.20 -8.09
N GLN A 272 3.62 4.33 -7.95
CA GLN A 272 3.73 2.91 -8.28
C GLN A 272 2.61 2.51 -9.23
N ILE A 273 2.95 1.76 -10.28
CA ILE A 273 2.04 1.27 -11.30
C ILE A 273 2.16 -0.26 -11.40
N PHE A 274 1.03 -0.95 -11.39
CA PHE A 274 0.92 -2.36 -11.75
C PHE A 274 0.17 -2.49 -13.08
N HIS A 275 0.82 -3.13 -14.06
CA HIS A 275 0.20 -3.42 -15.36
C HIS A 275 -0.49 -4.77 -15.30
N VAL A 276 -1.82 -4.79 -15.45
CA VAL A 276 -2.63 -6.02 -15.46
C VAL A 276 -3.08 -6.33 -16.88
N ARG A 277 -2.79 -7.54 -17.37
CA ARG A 277 -3.30 -8.05 -18.66
C ARG A 277 -3.85 -9.46 -18.49
N GLY A 278 -5.05 -9.71 -19.00
CA GLY A 278 -5.76 -10.98 -18.86
C GLY A 278 -5.96 -11.41 -17.40
N GLY A 279 -6.32 -10.45 -16.54
CA GLY A 279 -6.55 -10.65 -15.11
C GLY A 279 -5.29 -10.83 -14.25
N ARG A 280 -4.09 -10.68 -14.82
CA ARG A 280 -2.81 -10.94 -14.14
C ARG A 280 -1.87 -9.75 -14.21
N VAL A 281 -1.15 -9.49 -13.12
CA VAL A 281 -0.06 -8.50 -13.09
C VAL A 281 1.08 -9.00 -13.98
N ARG A 282 1.34 -8.28 -15.07
CA ARG A 282 2.45 -8.53 -16.01
C ARG A 282 3.71 -7.77 -15.59
N GLY A 283 3.54 -6.50 -15.25
CA GLY A 283 4.65 -5.61 -14.97
C GLY A 283 4.37 -4.70 -13.79
N GLN A 284 5.44 -4.14 -13.24
CA GLN A 284 5.34 -3.00 -12.35
C GLN A 284 6.34 -1.94 -12.81
N ARG A 285 5.98 -0.67 -12.60
CA ARG A 285 6.84 0.49 -12.79
C ARG A 285 6.64 1.42 -11.60
N GLY A 286 7.65 2.16 -11.22
CA GLY A 286 7.53 3.17 -10.18
C GLY A 286 8.74 4.07 -10.13
N TRP A 287 8.54 5.26 -9.58
CA TRP A 287 9.57 6.27 -9.42
C TRP A 287 9.21 7.17 -8.22
N VAL A 288 10.20 7.93 -7.75
CA VAL A 288 10.02 8.96 -6.73
C VAL A 288 10.37 10.31 -7.37
N THR A 289 9.60 11.34 -7.04
CA THR A 289 9.76 12.70 -7.54
C THR A 289 9.68 13.68 -6.37
N ASP A 290 10.46 14.76 -6.46
CA ASP A 290 10.40 15.87 -5.50
C ASP A 290 9.21 16.78 -5.84
N LYS A 291 8.51 17.24 -4.82
CA LYS A 291 7.45 18.24 -4.94
C LYS A 291 8.07 19.63 -4.90
N VAL A 292 8.05 20.31 -6.04
CA VAL A 292 8.53 21.70 -6.15
C VAL A 292 7.42 22.69 -5.74
N GLU A 293 6.15 22.27 -5.85
CA GLU A 293 4.94 23.02 -5.50
C GLU A 293 3.96 22.14 -4.72
N ALA A 294 2.96 22.75 -4.07
CA ALA A 294 1.89 22.04 -3.36
C ALA A 294 0.91 21.40 -4.36
N VAL A 295 1.37 20.37 -5.08
CA VAL A 295 0.55 19.56 -5.96
C VAL A 295 -0.17 18.51 -5.13
N ASP A 296 -1.48 18.43 -5.31
CA ASP A 296 -2.33 17.45 -4.65
C ASP A 296 -2.24 16.08 -5.34
N THR A 297 -2.89 15.06 -4.75
CA THR A 297 -2.85 13.70 -5.30
C THR A 297 -3.44 13.63 -6.71
N ALA A 298 -4.41 14.49 -7.05
CA ALA A 298 -5.03 14.55 -8.37
C ALA A 298 -4.04 15.02 -9.44
N GLY A 299 -3.32 16.12 -9.18
CA GLY A 299 -2.27 16.61 -10.08
C GLY A 299 -1.10 15.62 -10.21
N LEU A 300 -0.73 14.92 -9.13
CA LEU A 300 0.30 13.87 -9.19
C LEU A 300 -0.13 12.69 -10.06
N VAL A 301 -1.41 12.30 -10.00
CA VAL A 301 -1.96 11.27 -10.88
C VAL A 301 -1.92 11.72 -12.33
N GLU A 302 -2.30 12.96 -12.63
CA GLU A 302 -2.25 13.49 -14.00
C GLU A 302 -0.84 13.48 -14.58
N HIS A 303 0.14 13.99 -13.84
CA HIS A 303 1.54 13.93 -14.23
C HIS A 303 2.03 12.48 -14.42
N ALA A 304 1.60 11.55 -13.56
CA ALA A 304 1.94 10.14 -13.70
C ALA A 304 1.36 9.53 -14.99
N LEU A 305 0.13 9.89 -15.36
CA LEU A 305 -0.51 9.47 -16.61
C LEU A 305 0.21 10.03 -17.82
N GLN A 306 0.55 11.31 -17.80
CA GLN A 306 1.32 11.98 -18.87
C GLN A 306 2.69 11.33 -19.05
N GLN A 307 3.41 11.06 -17.96
CA GLN A 307 4.73 10.42 -18.02
C GLN A 307 4.66 8.96 -18.47
N LEU A 308 3.60 8.23 -18.09
CA LEU A 308 3.45 6.83 -18.42
C LEU A 308 3.04 6.62 -19.87
N TYR A 309 2.09 7.43 -20.36
CA TYR A 309 1.48 7.24 -21.66
C TYR A 309 1.90 8.27 -22.70
N GLY A 310 2.75 9.26 -22.36
CA GLY A 310 3.15 10.37 -23.22
C GLY A 310 3.82 9.99 -24.55
N GLU A 311 4.49 8.85 -24.62
CA GLU A 311 5.11 8.34 -25.85
C GLU A 311 4.50 7.00 -26.30
N GLU A 312 3.57 6.45 -25.52
CA GLU A 312 2.95 5.15 -25.77
C GLU A 312 1.74 5.27 -26.70
N SER A 313 1.47 4.22 -27.49
CA SER A 313 0.39 4.19 -28.50
C SER A 313 -0.14 2.77 -28.71
N GLY A 314 -1.42 2.65 -29.09
CA GLY A 314 -2.05 1.37 -29.40
C GLY A 314 -2.26 0.47 -28.17
N ASP A 315 -1.96 -0.82 -28.30
CA ASP A 315 -2.25 -1.85 -27.27
C ASP A 315 -1.42 -1.70 -25.98
N SER A 316 -0.41 -0.83 -25.95
CA SER A 316 0.33 -0.53 -24.72
C SER A 316 -0.51 0.26 -23.72
N VAL A 317 -1.47 1.07 -24.20
CA VAL A 317 -2.46 1.75 -23.36
C VAL A 317 -3.60 0.78 -23.01
N PRO A 318 -3.93 0.58 -21.71
CA PRO A 318 -4.94 -0.39 -21.29
C PRO A 318 -6.38 0.09 -21.57
N LYS A 319 -7.35 -0.84 -21.52
CA LYS A 319 -8.80 -0.52 -21.59
C LYS A 319 -9.28 0.29 -20.39
N GLU A 320 -8.60 0.12 -19.28
CA GLU A 320 -9.00 0.67 -17.99
C GLU A 320 -7.77 1.15 -17.23
N VAL A 321 -7.86 2.34 -16.65
CA VAL A 321 -6.85 2.88 -15.75
C VAL A 321 -7.52 3.18 -14.41
N LEU A 322 -6.96 2.59 -13.36
CA LEU A 322 -7.42 2.73 -11.99
C LEU A 322 -6.47 3.65 -11.23
N VAL A 323 -7.02 4.68 -10.59
CA VAL A 323 -6.26 5.75 -9.92
C VAL A 323 -6.76 5.97 -8.49
N PRO A 324 -5.94 6.53 -7.58
CA PRO A 324 -6.34 6.80 -6.20
C PRO A 324 -7.23 8.06 -6.10
N ALA A 325 -7.03 9.02 -7.01
CA ALA A 325 -7.78 10.25 -7.16
C ALA A 325 -7.98 10.53 -8.66
N LEU A 326 -9.07 11.18 -9.04
CA LEU A 326 -9.28 11.62 -10.43
C LEU A 326 -8.53 12.95 -10.64
N PRO A 327 -7.95 13.18 -11.84
CA PRO A 327 -7.47 14.50 -12.25
C PRO A 327 -8.57 15.56 -12.23
N GLU A 328 -8.20 16.84 -12.32
CA GLU A 328 -9.15 17.96 -12.36
C GLU A 328 -10.14 17.82 -13.54
N ASP A 329 -9.64 17.46 -14.72
CA ASP A 329 -10.44 17.17 -15.91
C ASP A 329 -10.31 15.70 -16.33
N PRO A 330 -11.09 14.79 -15.71
CA PRO A 330 -11.02 13.37 -16.02
C PRO A 330 -11.49 13.06 -17.44
N ASP A 331 -12.39 13.86 -18.02
CA ASP A 331 -12.95 13.65 -19.35
C ASP A 331 -11.90 13.96 -20.43
N ALA A 332 -11.17 15.07 -20.29
CA ALA A 332 -10.06 15.41 -21.17
C ALA A 332 -8.96 14.35 -21.13
N VAL A 333 -8.59 13.88 -19.94
CA VAL A 333 -7.56 12.83 -19.77
C VAL A 333 -8.03 11.50 -20.36
N SER A 334 -9.29 11.11 -20.14
CA SER A 334 -9.86 9.89 -20.74
C SER A 334 -9.91 9.96 -22.26
N GLN A 335 -10.24 11.12 -22.84
CA GLN A 335 -10.23 11.33 -24.29
C GLN A 335 -8.80 11.23 -24.85
N TRP A 336 -7.84 11.89 -24.20
CA TRP A 336 -6.42 11.81 -24.58
C TRP A 336 -5.88 10.38 -24.57
N LEU A 337 -6.24 9.58 -23.56
CA LEU A 337 -5.88 8.15 -23.51
C LEU A 337 -6.59 7.35 -24.61
N ALA A 338 -7.86 7.65 -24.89
CA ALA A 338 -8.63 6.99 -25.95
C ALA A 338 -8.04 7.23 -27.34
N ASP A 339 -7.61 8.46 -27.62
CA ASP A 339 -6.97 8.85 -28.88
C ASP A 339 -5.66 8.10 -29.11
N ARG A 340 -4.83 7.96 -28.06
CA ARG A 340 -3.58 7.19 -28.12
C ARG A 340 -3.81 5.70 -28.36
N ARG A 341 -4.87 5.17 -27.77
CA ARG A 341 -5.20 3.75 -27.84
C ARG A 341 -5.93 3.36 -29.13
N GLY A 342 -6.65 4.31 -29.75
CA GLY A 342 -7.58 4.06 -30.85
C GLY A 342 -8.91 3.42 -30.39
N SER A 343 -9.19 3.39 -29.09
CA SER A 343 -10.47 2.93 -28.52
C SER A 343 -10.68 3.49 -27.12
N LEU A 344 -11.94 3.55 -26.67
CA LEU A 344 -12.32 4.12 -25.37
C LEU A 344 -11.49 3.55 -24.20
N VAL A 345 -11.03 4.46 -23.34
CA VAL A 345 -10.29 4.15 -22.09
C VAL A 345 -11.10 4.65 -20.90
N SER A 346 -11.41 3.74 -19.97
CA SER A 346 -12.09 4.08 -18.71
C SER A 346 -11.05 4.50 -17.66
N LEU A 347 -11.13 5.75 -17.21
CA LEU A 347 -10.39 6.24 -16.04
C LEU A 347 -11.33 6.25 -14.82
N ARG A 348 -11.00 5.55 -13.73
CA ARG A 348 -11.86 5.52 -12.53
C ARG A 348 -11.13 5.19 -11.23
N ILE A 349 -11.76 5.55 -10.11
CA ILE A 349 -11.31 5.15 -8.78
C ILE A 349 -12.00 3.83 -8.39
N PRO A 350 -11.25 2.77 -8.03
CA PRO A 350 -11.85 1.54 -7.54
C PRO A 350 -12.42 1.77 -6.12
N GLN A 351 -13.70 1.43 -5.94
CA GLN A 351 -14.41 1.62 -4.67
C GLN A 351 -14.58 0.32 -3.86
N ARG A 352 -14.76 -0.82 -4.54
CA ARG A 352 -15.04 -2.12 -3.90
C ARG A 352 -14.62 -3.31 -4.78
N GLY A 353 -14.42 -4.46 -4.16
CA GLY A 353 -14.07 -5.73 -4.82
C GLY A 353 -12.59 -5.87 -5.16
N ASP A 354 -12.23 -6.91 -5.91
CA ASP A 354 -10.84 -7.32 -6.18
C ASP A 354 -9.94 -6.20 -6.74
N LYS A 355 -10.50 -5.26 -7.51
CA LYS A 355 -9.78 -4.09 -8.03
C LYS A 355 -9.34 -3.13 -6.93
N LYS A 356 -10.16 -2.97 -5.89
CA LYS A 356 -9.84 -2.15 -4.71
C LYS A 356 -8.79 -2.84 -3.85
N ASP A 357 -8.87 -4.15 -3.69
CA ASP A 357 -7.89 -4.93 -2.92
C ASP A 357 -6.51 -4.91 -3.59
N LEU A 358 -6.47 -5.07 -4.92
CA LEU A 358 -5.24 -4.92 -5.69
C LEU A 358 -4.69 -3.49 -5.59
N MET A 359 -5.55 -2.46 -5.69
CA MET A 359 -5.16 -1.06 -5.48
C MET A 359 -4.49 -0.85 -4.11
N GLY A 360 -5.02 -1.46 -3.05
CA GLY A 360 -4.40 -1.43 -1.72
C GLY A 360 -3.00 -2.08 -1.69
N THR A 361 -2.72 -3.04 -2.57
CA THR A 361 -1.38 -3.61 -2.75
C THR A 361 -0.45 -2.66 -3.49
N VAL A 362 -0.92 -2.00 -4.55
CA VAL A 362 -0.13 -0.97 -5.26
C VAL A 362 0.23 0.19 -4.32
N GLN A 363 -0.74 0.65 -3.52
CA GLN A 363 -0.54 1.70 -2.51
C GLN A 363 0.56 1.37 -1.49
N ARG A 364 0.57 0.13 -0.96
CA ARG A 364 1.62 -0.31 -0.03
C ARG A 364 3.01 -0.33 -0.69
N ASN A 365 3.08 -0.71 -1.96
CA ASN A 365 4.34 -0.69 -2.71
C ASN A 365 4.82 0.76 -2.95
N ALA A 366 3.92 1.71 -3.23
CA ALA A 366 4.26 3.13 -3.33
C ALA A 366 4.82 3.68 -2.00
N GLN A 367 4.16 3.39 -0.86
CA GLN A 367 4.63 3.79 0.46
C GLN A 367 6.01 3.24 0.79
N GLN A 368 6.26 1.99 0.43
CA GLN A 368 7.57 1.38 0.63
C GLN A 368 8.64 2.01 -0.26
N ALA A 369 8.33 2.30 -1.53
CA ALA A 369 9.26 2.98 -2.43
C ALA A 369 9.67 4.36 -1.86
N LEU A 370 8.71 5.12 -1.34
CA LEU A 370 8.98 6.39 -0.67
C LEU A 370 9.87 6.22 0.57
N GLY A 371 9.56 5.26 1.45
CA GLY A 371 10.38 5.00 2.64
C GLY A 371 11.81 4.57 2.32
N LEU A 372 11.98 3.78 1.27
CA LEU A 372 13.29 3.39 0.74
C LEU A 372 14.08 4.58 0.21
N HIS A 373 13.42 5.46 -0.55
CA HIS A 373 14.02 6.67 -1.10
C HIS A 373 14.54 7.59 0.01
N LYS A 374 13.69 7.89 1.01
CA LYS A 374 14.07 8.68 2.20
C LYS A 374 15.26 8.09 2.94
N THR A 375 15.27 6.78 3.14
CA THR A 375 16.38 6.10 3.84
C THR A 375 17.69 6.17 3.03
N LYS A 376 17.60 6.14 1.70
CA LYS A 376 18.78 6.30 0.83
C LYS A 376 19.27 7.74 0.83
N ARG A 377 18.37 8.73 0.66
CA ARG A 377 18.67 10.16 0.65
C ARG A 377 19.28 10.62 1.99
N ALA A 378 18.70 10.21 3.11
CA ALA A 378 19.26 10.48 4.44
C ALA A 378 20.64 9.83 4.66
N SER A 379 20.98 8.77 3.92
CA SER A 379 22.29 8.12 4.03
C SER A 379 23.34 8.70 3.08
N ASP A 380 22.96 9.57 2.15
CA ASP A 380 23.86 10.10 1.13
C ASP A 380 24.60 11.32 1.67
N LEU A 381 25.92 11.19 1.80
CA LEU A 381 26.78 12.23 2.37
C LEU A 381 26.78 13.49 1.50
N THR A 382 26.77 13.35 0.18
CA THR A 382 26.81 14.50 -0.75
C THR A 382 25.54 15.35 -0.65
N THR A 383 24.38 14.69 -0.58
CA THR A 383 23.10 15.37 -0.40
C THR A 383 23.00 16.05 0.97
N ARG A 384 23.50 15.40 2.04
CA ARG A 384 23.55 16.00 3.39
C ARG A 384 24.48 17.20 3.48
N SER A 385 25.68 17.09 2.91
CA SER A 385 26.65 18.20 2.86
C SER A 385 26.05 19.39 2.13
N ARG A 386 25.42 19.18 0.97
CA ARG A 386 24.78 20.26 0.23
C ARG A 386 23.63 20.92 1.02
N ALA A 387 22.77 20.12 1.67
CA ALA A 387 21.70 20.68 2.49
C ALA A 387 22.21 21.51 3.69
N LEU A 388 23.32 21.10 4.32
CA LEU A 388 23.93 21.87 5.40
C LEU A 388 24.62 23.15 4.90
N GLU A 389 25.20 23.12 3.70
CA GLU A 389 25.75 24.30 3.02
C GLU A 389 24.64 25.29 2.66
N GLU A 390 23.52 24.81 2.09
CA GLU A 390 22.34 25.64 1.78
C GLU A 390 21.78 26.33 3.04
N ILE A 391 21.74 25.62 4.19
CA ILE A 391 21.34 26.20 5.48
C ILE A 391 22.34 27.25 5.96
N ALA A 392 23.65 26.98 5.82
CA ALA A 392 24.68 27.93 6.22
C ALA A 392 24.62 29.22 5.41
N GLU A 393 24.43 29.11 4.09
CA GLU A 393 24.25 30.24 3.19
C GLU A 393 23.00 31.04 3.55
N ALA A 394 21.85 30.37 3.73
CA ALA A 394 20.58 31.02 4.07
C ALA A 394 20.61 31.75 5.42
N LEU A 395 21.34 31.22 6.41
CA LEU A 395 21.48 31.80 7.75
C LEU A 395 22.70 32.73 7.89
N GLY A 396 23.53 32.86 6.86
CA GLY A 396 24.76 33.65 6.89
C GLY A 396 25.81 33.14 7.87
N LEU A 397 25.93 31.82 8.02
CA LEU A 397 26.90 31.17 8.93
C LEU A 397 28.24 30.96 8.21
N ASP A 398 29.35 31.20 8.93
CA ASP A 398 30.71 31.00 8.39
C ASP A 398 31.01 29.53 8.05
N THR A 399 30.37 28.60 8.76
CA THR A 399 30.55 27.15 8.58
C THR A 399 29.22 26.42 8.63
N ALA A 400 29.14 25.32 7.88
CA ALA A 400 27.99 24.42 7.88
C ALA A 400 27.69 23.91 9.30
N PRO A 401 26.45 24.07 9.82
CA PRO A 401 26.14 23.68 11.19
C PRO A 401 26.11 22.15 11.30
N LEU A 402 27.14 21.58 11.92
CA LEU A 402 27.22 20.13 12.16
C LEU A 402 26.26 19.65 13.25
N ARG A 403 25.75 20.57 14.08
CA ARG A 403 24.74 20.26 15.10
C ARG A 403 23.68 21.34 15.14
N VAL A 404 22.42 20.93 15.03
CA VAL A 404 21.24 21.81 15.08
C VAL A 404 20.32 21.33 16.20
N GLU A 405 20.02 22.22 17.14
CA GLU A 405 19.04 21.97 18.21
C GLU A 405 17.83 22.86 17.98
N CYS A 406 16.65 22.27 17.75
CA CYS A 406 15.41 23.00 17.56
C CYS A 406 14.57 22.90 18.83
N PHE A 407 14.05 24.04 19.28
CA PHE A 407 13.20 24.16 20.46
C PHE A 407 11.80 24.57 20.03
N ASP A 408 10.80 23.84 20.53
CA ASP A 408 9.38 24.13 20.30
C ASP A 408 8.64 24.22 21.64
N ILE A 409 7.78 25.23 21.79
CA ILE A 409 6.96 25.45 22.99
C ILE A 409 5.52 25.08 22.66
N SER A 410 5.05 24.01 23.28
CA SER A 410 3.69 23.51 23.10
C SER A 410 2.83 23.85 24.31
N HIS A 411 1.67 24.46 24.05
CA HIS A 411 0.63 24.71 25.05
C HIS A 411 -0.38 23.57 25.01
N LEU A 412 -0.42 22.76 26.06
CA LEU A 412 -1.53 21.83 26.26
C LEU A 412 -2.69 22.61 26.88
N GLN A 413 -3.94 22.26 26.58
CA GLN A 413 -5.11 22.90 27.20
C GLN A 413 -5.06 22.71 28.73
N GLY A 414 -4.57 23.74 29.45
CA GLY A 414 -4.26 23.75 30.88
C GLY A 414 -3.09 24.68 31.20
N ASP A 415 -2.71 24.80 32.48
CA ASP A 415 -1.61 25.67 32.95
C ASP A 415 -0.20 25.07 32.73
N ASP A 416 -0.09 23.89 32.09
CA ASP A 416 1.16 23.16 31.90
C ASP A 416 1.81 23.47 30.55
N VAL A 417 2.81 24.36 30.57
CA VAL A 417 3.65 24.68 29.39
C VAL A 417 4.81 23.69 29.28
N VAL A 418 5.02 23.15 28.07
CA VAL A 418 6.05 22.15 27.79
C VAL A 418 6.90 22.61 26.62
N ALA A 419 8.23 22.56 26.78
CA ALA A 419 9.15 22.67 25.66
C ALA A 419 9.68 21.31 25.22
N SER A 420 9.81 21.13 23.90
CA SER A 420 10.49 19.99 23.29
C SER A 420 11.77 20.45 22.61
N MET A 421 12.82 19.64 22.72
CA MET A 421 14.10 19.85 22.05
C MET A 421 14.39 18.64 21.17
N VAL A 422 14.52 18.88 19.88
CA VAL A 422 14.95 17.90 18.89
C VAL A 422 16.35 18.25 18.42
N VAL A 423 17.16 17.22 18.16
CA VAL A 423 18.58 17.38 17.83
C VAL A 423 18.85 16.73 16.49
N PHE A 424 19.53 17.45 15.61
CA PHE A 424 20.14 16.93 14.40
C PHE A 424 21.65 17.05 14.50
N GLU A 425 22.37 16.00 14.10
CA GLU A 425 23.82 16.00 13.95
C GLU A 425 24.21 15.54 12.56
N ASP A 426 25.10 16.28 11.93
CA ASP A 426 25.51 16.14 10.55
C ASP A 426 24.29 16.03 9.60
N GLY A 427 23.18 16.72 9.89
CA GLY A 427 21.93 16.61 9.10
C GLY A 427 21.12 15.34 9.33
N LEU A 428 21.42 14.54 10.35
CA LEU A 428 20.65 13.36 10.77
C LEU A 428 20.01 13.55 12.14
N ALA A 429 18.77 13.10 12.30
CA ALA A 429 18.06 13.15 13.58
C ALA A 429 18.76 12.29 14.66
N ARG A 430 19.22 12.94 15.74
CA ARG A 430 19.84 12.29 16.91
C ARG A 430 18.83 12.08 18.03
N LYS A 431 17.93 11.10 17.84
CA LYS A 431 16.81 10.81 18.74
C LYS A 431 17.20 10.53 20.20
N SER A 432 18.38 9.94 20.44
CA SER A 432 18.89 9.69 21.81
C SER A 432 19.08 10.96 22.63
N GLU A 433 19.17 12.11 21.98
CA GLU A 433 19.40 13.41 22.61
C GLU A 433 18.16 14.29 22.66
N TYR A 434 17.00 13.77 22.28
CA TYR A 434 15.75 14.50 22.40
C TYR A 434 15.41 14.69 23.87
N ARG A 435 14.93 15.88 24.23
CA ARG A 435 14.56 16.21 25.61
C ARG A 435 13.21 16.90 25.63
N ARG A 436 12.47 16.67 26.71
CA ARG A 436 11.25 17.39 27.04
C ARG A 436 11.48 18.12 28.35
N PHE A 437 11.16 19.40 28.36
CA PHE A 437 11.31 20.28 29.52
C PHE A 437 9.91 20.66 29.99
N GLN A 438 9.61 20.33 31.25
CA GLN A 438 8.49 20.95 31.95
C GLN A 438 8.92 22.35 32.38
N ILE A 439 8.17 23.35 31.94
CA ILE A 439 8.41 24.76 32.26
C ILE A 439 7.64 25.08 33.54
N LYS A 440 8.28 25.80 34.47
CA LYS A 440 7.58 26.22 35.69
C LYS A 440 6.65 27.38 35.32
N GLY A 441 5.38 27.28 35.68
CA GLY A 441 4.36 28.26 35.31
C GLY A 441 4.75 29.69 35.66
N PHE A 442 4.56 30.59 34.70
CA PHE A 442 4.65 32.03 34.86
C PHE A 442 3.24 32.63 34.83
N GLU A 443 3.00 33.77 35.48
CA GLU A 443 1.73 34.48 35.31
C GLU A 443 1.64 35.04 33.87
N GLY A 444 0.70 34.51 33.09
CA GLY A 444 0.45 34.88 31.69
C GLY A 444 1.18 34.00 30.65
N GLN A 445 0.70 34.03 29.41
CA GLN A 445 1.36 33.38 28.27
C GLN A 445 2.55 34.23 27.82
N ASP A 446 3.76 33.83 28.21
CA ASP A 446 5.02 34.48 27.80
C ASP A 446 5.99 33.43 27.23
N ASP A 447 5.85 33.18 25.93
CA ASP A 447 6.67 32.22 25.17
C ASP A 447 8.16 32.61 25.16
N VAL A 448 8.45 33.91 25.24
CA VAL A 448 9.83 34.42 25.25
C VAL A 448 10.52 34.03 26.55
N ARG A 449 9.83 34.17 27.69
CA ARG A 449 10.35 33.71 28.99
C ARG A 449 10.51 32.20 29.06
N SER A 450 9.53 31.47 28.55
CA SER A 450 9.58 30.01 28.43
C SER A 450 10.81 29.56 27.61
N MET A 451 11.06 30.21 26.47
CA MET A 451 12.21 29.91 25.62
C MET A 451 13.53 30.24 26.33
N HIS A 452 13.63 31.41 26.97
CA HIS A 452 14.81 31.82 27.73
C HIS A 452 15.13 30.85 28.89
N GLU A 453 14.12 30.38 29.62
CA GLU A 453 14.32 29.39 30.69
C GLU A 453 14.92 28.09 30.15
N VAL A 454 14.31 27.54 29.10
CA VAL A 454 14.68 26.24 28.52
C VAL A 454 16.08 26.29 27.95
N ILE A 455 16.37 27.30 27.13
CA ILE A 455 17.69 27.52 26.53
C ILE A 455 18.74 27.73 27.65
N GLY A 456 18.45 28.61 28.61
CA GLY A 456 19.38 28.89 29.71
C GLY A 456 19.64 27.67 30.60
N ARG A 457 18.64 26.80 30.82
CA ARG A 457 18.81 25.54 31.57
C ARG A 457 19.62 24.52 30.78
N ARG A 458 19.38 24.40 29.47
CA ARG A 458 20.10 23.50 28.55
C ARG A 458 21.59 23.85 28.50
N PHE A 459 21.92 25.13 28.30
CA PHE A 459 23.31 25.56 28.20
C PHE A 459 24.03 25.55 29.57
N ARG A 460 23.36 25.92 30.68
CA ARG A 460 23.98 25.75 32.02
C ARG A 460 24.41 24.31 32.29
N ARG A 461 23.55 23.35 31.96
CA ARG A 461 23.89 21.93 32.11
C ARG A 461 25.01 21.49 31.15
N TYR A 462 24.99 21.98 29.92
CA TYR A 462 26.07 21.72 28.95
C TYR A 462 27.44 22.16 29.48
N LEU A 463 27.50 23.39 30.01
CA LEU A 463 28.72 23.96 30.58
C LEU A 463 29.22 23.11 31.76
N GLN A 464 28.33 22.77 32.69
CA GLN A 464 28.66 21.91 33.84
C GLN A 464 29.14 20.52 33.42
N GLU A 465 28.54 19.93 32.38
CA GLU A 465 28.97 18.63 31.86
C GLU A 465 30.35 18.73 31.19
N LYS A 466 30.64 19.81 30.45
CA LYS A 466 31.95 20.07 29.84
C LYS A 466 33.07 20.37 30.85
N GLU A 467 32.77 21.14 31.89
CA GLU A 467 33.69 21.37 33.01
C GLU A 467 34.04 20.05 33.71
N ARG A 468 33.05 19.18 33.89
CA ARG A 468 33.26 17.86 34.52
C ARG A 468 34.05 16.89 33.65
N THR A 469 33.95 16.97 32.33
CA THR A 469 34.70 16.12 31.39
C THR A 469 36.08 16.67 31.02
N GLY A 470 36.41 17.90 31.44
CA GLY A 470 37.70 18.54 31.15
C GLY A 470 37.82 19.07 29.72
N GLU A 471 36.72 19.16 28.97
CA GLU A 471 36.66 19.65 27.59
C GLU A 471 36.32 21.15 27.52
N TRP A 472 36.43 21.85 28.65
CA TRP A 472 36.21 23.29 28.76
C TRP A 472 37.57 24.01 28.79
N GLU A 473 37.95 24.61 27.67
CA GLU A 473 38.99 25.65 27.66
C GLU A 473 38.31 26.99 27.92
N GLU A 474 38.73 27.69 28.98
CA GLU A 474 38.36 29.11 29.15
C GLU A 474 38.88 29.87 27.92
N ALA A 475 37.98 30.31 27.05
CA ALA A 475 38.30 31.39 26.15
C ALA A 475 38.74 32.58 27.01
N PRO A 476 39.89 33.22 26.74
CA PRO A 476 40.32 34.38 27.52
C PRO A 476 39.20 35.42 27.51
N ALA A 477 38.88 35.95 28.69
CA ALA A 477 37.88 37.00 28.83
C ALA A 477 38.13 38.09 27.79
N PRO A 478 37.10 38.59 27.09
CA PRO A 478 37.29 39.65 26.11
C PRO A 478 37.93 40.85 26.80
N THR A 479 39.17 41.16 26.45
CA THR A 479 39.95 42.29 27.01
C THR A 479 39.57 43.64 26.39
N GLY A 480 38.31 43.79 25.99
CA GLY A 480 37.76 45.05 25.48
C GLY A 480 36.39 45.32 26.08
N PRO A 481 35.96 46.59 26.20
CA PRO A 481 34.61 46.90 26.65
C PRO A 481 33.62 46.19 25.73
N VAL A 482 32.71 45.41 26.31
CA VAL A 482 31.53 44.90 25.62
C VAL A 482 30.84 46.11 24.99
N PRO A 483 30.63 46.16 23.65
CA PRO A 483 29.89 47.26 23.08
C PRO A 483 28.51 47.25 23.72
N ALA A 484 28.13 48.38 24.33
CA ALA A 484 26.76 48.60 24.77
C ALA A 484 25.80 48.24 23.62
N PRO A 485 24.62 47.67 23.90
CA PRO A 485 23.65 47.40 22.85
C PRO A 485 23.46 48.69 22.05
N ALA A 486 23.80 48.65 20.77
CA ALA A 486 23.55 49.77 19.87
C ALA A 486 22.06 50.08 20.01
N GLY A 487 21.78 51.26 20.55
CA GLY A 487 20.42 51.66 20.86
C GLY A 487 19.53 51.44 19.65
N LEU A 488 18.37 50.84 19.86
CA LEU A 488 17.23 51.13 19.01
C LEU A 488 17.14 52.65 18.95
N ALA A 489 17.52 53.23 17.81
CA ALA A 489 17.12 54.58 17.49
C ALA A 489 15.58 54.63 17.58
N PRO A 490 14.98 55.61 18.28
CA PRO A 490 13.54 55.78 18.21
C PRO A 490 13.19 55.98 16.73
N ALA A 491 12.22 55.20 16.25
CA ALA A 491 11.69 55.34 14.90
C ALA A 491 11.36 56.81 14.63
N ALA A 492 11.99 57.37 13.61
CA ALA A 492 11.62 58.69 13.11
C ALA A 492 10.13 58.65 12.66
N PRO A 493 9.33 59.69 12.95
CA PRO A 493 7.92 59.69 12.58
C PRO A 493 7.77 59.65 11.06
N ALA A 494 6.86 58.80 10.60
CA ALA A 494 6.49 58.66 9.20
C ALA A 494 6.11 60.02 8.58
N PRO A 495 6.46 60.29 7.30
CA PRO A 495 6.01 61.50 6.64
C PRO A 495 4.48 61.50 6.52
N ALA A 496 3.88 62.63 6.90
CA ALA A 496 2.44 62.86 6.84
C ALA A 496 1.93 62.70 5.39
N GLY A 497 1.08 61.69 5.19
CA GLY A 497 0.19 61.63 4.02
C GLY A 497 -0.86 62.74 4.09
N PRO A 498 -1.41 63.19 2.94
CA PRO A 498 -2.32 64.33 2.90
C PRO A 498 -3.63 64.03 3.63
N ALA A 499 -4.13 65.07 4.31
CA ALA A 499 -5.30 65.05 5.20
C ALA A 499 -6.59 64.58 4.51
N PRO A 500 -7.47 63.85 5.22
CA PRO A 500 -8.83 63.57 4.76
C PRO A 500 -9.72 64.80 4.92
N ALA A 501 -10.53 65.07 3.90
CA ALA A 501 -11.54 66.12 3.90
C ALA A 501 -12.68 65.79 4.90
N GLY A 502 -13.11 66.81 5.64
CA GLY A 502 -14.26 66.79 6.54
C GLY A 502 -15.63 66.85 5.83
N PRO A 503 -16.73 66.95 6.60
CA PRO A 503 -17.90 66.08 6.45
C PRO A 503 -19.13 66.74 5.79
N ALA A 504 -20.12 65.92 5.39
CA ALA A 504 -21.49 66.33 5.12
C ALA A 504 -22.51 65.30 5.68
N PRO A 505 -23.77 65.70 5.99
CA PRO A 505 -24.54 65.16 7.11
C PRO A 505 -25.62 64.10 6.76
N ALA A 506 -26.23 63.62 7.84
CA ALA A 506 -27.19 62.53 8.06
C ALA A 506 -28.44 62.42 7.16
N GLY A 507 -28.94 61.17 7.07
CA GLY A 507 -30.32 60.78 6.68
C GLY A 507 -30.63 59.34 7.13
N PRO A 508 -31.90 58.96 7.41
CA PRO A 508 -32.25 58.10 8.55
C PRO A 508 -32.50 56.61 8.24
N ALA A 509 -32.63 55.85 9.35
CA ALA A 509 -32.91 54.41 9.49
C ALA A 509 -34.17 53.88 8.76
N PRO A 510 -34.31 52.54 8.66
CA PRO A 510 -35.31 51.82 9.48
C PRO A 510 -34.76 50.49 10.05
N ALA A 511 -34.97 50.20 11.35
CA ALA A 511 -36.09 49.46 11.96
C ALA A 511 -35.95 47.92 11.88
N GLY A 512 -35.88 47.27 13.06
CA GLY A 512 -35.68 45.83 13.27
C GLY A 512 -36.86 44.93 12.91
N PRO A 513 -36.85 43.66 13.36
CA PRO A 513 -37.34 43.39 14.72
C PRO A 513 -36.52 42.39 15.55
N ALA A 514 -36.76 42.45 16.86
CA ALA A 514 -36.27 41.57 17.92
C ALA A 514 -37.36 40.52 18.31
N PRO A 515 -37.35 39.88 19.50
CA PRO A 515 -36.58 38.68 19.86
C PRO A 515 -37.46 37.56 20.48
N SER A 516 -36.89 36.37 20.69
CA SER A 516 -37.39 35.33 21.62
C SER A 516 -36.22 34.39 21.92
N GLY A 517 -35.65 34.28 23.12
CA GLY A 517 -36.21 33.85 24.41
C GLY A 517 -35.33 32.65 24.91
N PRO A 518 -35.08 32.45 26.23
CA PRO A 518 -33.91 31.69 26.71
C PRO A 518 -34.19 30.26 27.27
N VAL A 519 -33.13 29.39 27.28
CA VAL A 519 -32.81 28.27 28.23
C VAL A 519 -33.71 26.98 28.14
N PRO A 520 -33.32 25.73 28.57
CA PRO A 520 -32.15 25.24 29.34
C PRO A 520 -31.38 24.00 28.79
N ALA A 521 -30.30 23.67 29.50
CA ALA A 521 -29.54 22.42 29.47
C ALA A 521 -30.28 21.19 30.08
N PRO A 522 -29.87 19.97 29.72
CA PRO A 522 -29.81 18.81 30.63
C PRO A 522 -28.34 18.33 30.74
N GLY A 523 -27.77 18.09 31.92
CA GLY A 523 -28.21 17.08 32.89
C GLY A 523 -27.36 15.81 32.69
N ALA A 524 -26.29 15.67 33.48
CA ALA A 524 -25.40 14.52 33.51
C ALA A 524 -26.09 13.25 34.06
N PRO A 525 -25.57 12.03 33.79
CA PRO A 525 -26.24 10.76 34.08
C PRO A 525 -25.70 10.07 35.35
N VAL A 526 -26.58 9.45 36.16
CA VAL A 526 -26.26 8.36 37.12
C VAL A 526 -27.59 7.65 37.53
N PRO A 527 -27.61 6.45 38.14
CA PRO A 527 -27.50 5.12 37.52
C PRO A 527 -28.70 4.18 37.82
N ASP A 528 -28.82 3.09 37.07
CA ASP A 528 -29.00 1.70 37.56
C ASP A 528 -28.68 0.70 36.44
#